data_AF-A0A6M4CAN1-F1
#
_entry.id   AF-A0A6M4CAN1-F1
#
_cell.length_a   1.000
_cell.length_b   1.000
_cell.length_c   1.000
_cell.angle_alpha   90.00
_cell.angle_beta   90.00
_cell.angle_gamma   90.00
#
_symmetry.space_group_name_H-M   'P 1'
#
loop_
_entity.id
_entity.type
_entity.pdbx_description
1 polymer ?
#
loop_
_entity_poly.entity_id
_entity_poly.type
_entity_poly.pdbx_seq_one_letter_code
_entity_poly.pdbx_strand_id
1 'polypeptide(L)'
;MKKYFSYDAYCNDVHFFDTLEEAKQHHIGNCEEFYDYFADSGGSAEHYVDGLESGFYGEVRGYSTCERRKPTQAECDEVDRDFEVYVEPPVLTESVSAWIPCSERMPEQSGYYLVSVMDISSQDVYQSVSYCIAGCRFSSSFNERVTHWMPLPTPPQD
;
A
#
# COMPACT_ATOMS: atom_id res chain seq x y z
N MET A 1 -3.29 -7.93 4.92
CA MET A 1 -3.75 -7.78 3.53
C MET A 1 -2.59 -8.06 2.62
N LYS A 2 -2.84 -8.76 1.50
CA LYS A 2 -1.82 -9.05 0.49
C LYS A 2 -1.35 -7.74 -0.14
N LYS A 3 -0.03 -7.50 -0.15
CA LYS A 3 0.56 -6.19 -0.45
C LYS A 3 0.84 -5.97 -1.94
N TYR A 4 1.03 -7.04 -2.69
CA TYR A 4 1.45 -7.00 -4.09
C TYR A 4 0.37 -7.61 -4.97
N PHE A 5 0.41 -7.27 -6.26
CA PHE A 5 -0.54 -7.79 -7.22
C PHE A 5 0.10 -7.99 -8.60
N SER A 6 -0.54 -8.85 -9.40
CA SER A 6 -0.31 -8.99 -10.85
C SER A 6 -1.65 -8.83 -11.55
N TYR A 7 -1.71 -7.97 -12.55
CA TYR A 7 -2.80 -7.88 -13.51
C TYR A 7 -2.51 -8.78 -14.70
N ASP A 8 -3.46 -9.66 -14.99
CA ASP A 8 -3.46 -10.53 -16.14
C ASP A 8 -4.38 -9.92 -17.21
N ALA A 9 -3.77 -9.44 -18.30
CA ALA A 9 -4.47 -8.82 -19.41
C ALA A 9 -5.27 -9.83 -20.27
N TYR A 10 -4.91 -11.12 -20.23
CA TYR A 10 -5.62 -12.15 -20.97
C TYR A 10 -6.98 -12.46 -20.35
N CYS A 11 -7.01 -12.69 -19.04
CA CYS A 11 -8.25 -13.01 -18.33
C CYS A 11 -8.95 -11.78 -17.72
N ASN A 12 -8.33 -10.58 -17.82
CA ASN A 12 -8.80 -9.34 -17.22
C ASN A 12 -9.01 -9.45 -15.70
N ASP A 13 -8.06 -10.09 -15.01
CA ASP A 13 -8.14 -10.31 -13.56
C ASP A 13 -6.91 -9.79 -12.82
N VAL A 14 -7.08 -9.51 -11.52
CA VAL A 14 -6.02 -9.05 -10.62
C VAL A 14 -5.80 -10.09 -9.53
N HIS A 15 -4.60 -10.67 -9.51
CA HIS A 15 -4.17 -11.63 -8.52
C HIS A 15 -3.34 -10.95 -7.44
N PHE A 16 -3.57 -11.28 -6.17
CA PHE A 16 -2.88 -10.68 -5.04
C PHE A 16 -1.87 -11.65 -4.40
N PHE A 17 -0.75 -11.11 -3.92
CA PHE A 17 0.39 -11.84 -3.36
C PHE A 17 0.95 -11.19 -2.10
N ASP A 18 1.63 -11.99 -1.27
CA ASP A 18 2.27 -11.51 -0.05
C ASP A 18 3.64 -10.89 -0.33
N THR A 19 4.33 -11.35 -1.38
CA THR A 19 5.64 -10.83 -1.80
C THR A 19 5.64 -10.27 -3.23
N LEU A 20 6.56 -9.33 -3.50
CA LEU A 20 6.75 -8.79 -4.84
C LEU A 20 7.27 -9.86 -5.81
N GLU A 21 8.06 -10.81 -5.31
CA GLU A 21 8.65 -11.86 -6.13
C GLU A 21 7.58 -12.83 -6.65
N GLU A 22 6.62 -13.22 -5.82
CA GLU A 22 5.47 -14.02 -6.25
C GLU A 22 4.64 -13.29 -7.31
N ALA A 23 4.40 -11.99 -7.14
CA ALA A 23 3.66 -11.19 -8.12
C ALA A 23 4.39 -11.11 -9.48
N LYS A 24 5.72 -10.94 -9.45
CA LYS A 24 6.56 -10.95 -10.66
C LYS A 24 6.55 -12.31 -11.34
N GLN A 25 6.74 -13.38 -10.57
CA GLN A 25 6.81 -14.74 -11.10
C GLN A 25 5.48 -15.16 -11.72
N HIS A 26 4.36 -14.77 -11.10
CA HIS A 26 3.04 -14.98 -11.67
C HIS A 26 2.84 -14.17 -12.95
N HIS A 27 3.20 -12.88 -12.95
CA HIS A 27 3.07 -12.03 -14.14
C HIS A 27 3.85 -12.57 -15.34
N ILE A 28 5.13 -12.93 -15.15
CA ILE A 28 5.96 -13.44 -16.25
C ILE A 28 5.47 -14.83 -16.71
N GLY A 29 5.03 -15.69 -15.80
CA GLY A 29 4.46 -16.99 -16.15
C GLY A 29 3.23 -16.85 -17.04
N ASN A 30 2.32 -15.92 -16.72
CA ASN A 30 1.14 -15.68 -17.56
C ASN A 30 1.52 -15.11 -18.93
N CYS A 31 2.56 -14.27 -19.01
CA CYS A 31 3.07 -13.76 -20.28
C CYS A 31 3.67 -14.88 -21.15
N GLU A 32 4.42 -15.81 -20.54
CA GLU A 32 4.98 -16.98 -21.23
C GLU A 32 3.88 -17.90 -21.74
N GLU A 33 2.89 -18.23 -20.91
CA GLU A 33 1.74 -19.06 -21.32
C GLU A 33 0.93 -18.42 -22.45
N PHE A 34 0.69 -17.10 -22.37
CA PHE A 34 0.03 -16.34 -23.42
C PHE A 34 0.84 -16.37 -24.71
N TYR A 35 2.15 -16.10 -24.64
CA TYR A 35 3.04 -16.13 -25.79
C TYR A 35 3.04 -17.51 -26.47
N ASP A 36 3.19 -18.59 -25.71
CA ASP A 36 3.21 -19.96 -26.24
C ASP A 36 1.90 -20.32 -26.94
N TYR A 37 0.76 -19.98 -26.33
CA TYR A 37 -0.56 -20.17 -26.95
C TYR A 37 -0.65 -19.49 -28.31
N PHE A 38 -0.14 -18.25 -28.43
CA PHE A 38 -0.21 -17.52 -29.70
C PHE A 38 0.81 -17.97 -30.74
N ALA A 39 2.03 -18.32 -30.30
CA ALA A 39 3.05 -18.88 -31.17
C ALA A 39 2.52 -20.13 -31.92
N ASP A 40 1.72 -20.95 -31.24
CA ASP A 40 1.09 -22.14 -31.82
C ASP A 40 -0.15 -21.83 -32.68
N SER A 41 -0.83 -20.70 -32.45
CA SER A 41 -2.08 -20.32 -33.13
C SER A 41 -1.89 -19.65 -34.50
N GLY A 42 -0.67 -19.23 -34.86
CA GLY A 42 -0.34 -18.62 -36.15
C GLY A 42 -0.94 -17.23 -36.40
N GLY A 43 -1.40 -16.54 -35.35
CA GLY A 43 -1.99 -15.20 -35.46
C GLY A 43 -0.96 -14.08 -35.73
N SER A 44 -1.45 -12.89 -36.08
CA SER A 44 -0.62 -11.70 -36.36
C SER A 44 0.02 -11.11 -35.11
N ALA A 45 1.35 -10.90 -35.13
CA ALA A 45 2.12 -10.48 -33.97
C ALA A 45 1.65 -9.20 -33.26
N GLU A 46 1.16 -8.19 -33.99
CA GLU A 46 0.91 -6.85 -33.42
C GLU A 46 -0.15 -6.83 -32.30
N HIS A 47 -1.33 -7.45 -32.52
CA HIS A 47 -2.40 -7.41 -31.52
C HIS A 47 -2.09 -8.23 -30.25
N TYR A 48 -1.14 -9.15 -30.32
CA TYR A 48 -0.72 -9.96 -29.18
C TYR A 48 0.39 -9.30 -28.37
N VAL A 49 1.27 -8.55 -29.03
CA VAL A 49 2.25 -7.70 -28.35
C VAL A 49 1.52 -6.68 -27.47
N ASP A 50 0.48 -6.04 -27.98
CA ASP A 50 -0.35 -5.12 -27.19
C ASP A 50 -0.92 -5.79 -25.92
N GLY A 51 -1.37 -7.05 -26.03
CA GLY A 51 -1.90 -7.82 -24.90
C GLY A 51 -0.84 -8.15 -23.84
N LEU A 52 0.36 -8.55 -24.27
CA LEU A 52 1.50 -8.81 -23.39
C LEU A 52 1.97 -7.53 -22.68
N GLU A 53 2.05 -6.42 -23.39
CA GLU A 53 2.47 -5.12 -22.85
C GLU A 53 1.40 -4.45 -21.96
N SER A 54 0.16 -4.92 -22.05
CA SER A 54 -0.94 -4.44 -21.20
C SER A 54 -0.94 -5.06 -19.79
N GLY A 55 -0.21 -6.15 -19.57
CA GLY A 55 -0.06 -6.77 -18.25
C GLY A 55 0.90 -5.98 -17.36
N PHE A 56 0.67 -5.99 -16.04
CA PHE A 56 1.56 -5.31 -15.09
C PHE A 56 1.49 -5.93 -13.71
N TYR A 57 2.52 -5.70 -12.90
CA TYR A 57 2.54 -6.07 -11.48
C TYR A 57 2.95 -4.87 -10.63
N GLY A 58 2.59 -4.89 -9.36
CA GLY A 58 2.86 -3.75 -8.49
C GLY A 58 2.58 -3.95 -7.03
N GLU A 59 2.77 -2.87 -6.28
CA GLU A 59 2.40 -2.74 -4.87
C GLU A 59 1.05 -2.03 -4.78
N VAL A 60 0.12 -2.60 -4.03
CA VAL A 60 -1.16 -1.93 -3.75
C VAL A 60 -0.86 -0.73 -2.87
N ARG A 61 -1.27 0.48 -3.30
CA ARG A 61 -1.02 1.75 -2.59
C ARG A 61 -2.17 2.22 -1.70
N GLY A 62 -3.30 1.53 -1.71
CA GLY A 62 -4.47 1.90 -0.91
C GLY A 62 -5.55 0.85 -0.95
N TYR A 63 -6.42 0.90 0.05
CA TYR A 63 -7.55 0.01 0.25
C TYR A 63 -8.75 0.80 0.76
N SER A 64 -9.94 0.27 0.53
CA SER A 64 -11.14 0.74 1.23
C SER A 64 -11.30 -0.03 2.54
N THR A 65 -11.51 0.69 3.63
CA THR A 65 -11.84 0.12 4.94
C THR A 65 -13.26 0.48 5.31
N CYS A 66 -14.04 -0.49 5.80
CA CYS A 66 -15.37 -0.26 6.34
C CYS A 66 -15.40 -0.65 7.81
N GLU A 67 -15.75 0.30 8.67
CA GLU A 67 -16.01 -0.01 10.07
C GLU A 67 -17.34 -0.75 10.23
N ARG A 68 -17.39 -1.61 11.24
CA ARG A 68 -18.56 -2.44 11.54
C ARG A 68 -18.97 -2.16 12.97
N ARG A 69 -20.24 -1.83 13.17
CA ARG A 69 -20.83 -1.61 14.50
C ARG A 69 -22.20 -2.27 14.59
N LYS A 70 -22.79 -2.26 15.79
CA LYS A 70 -24.20 -2.62 15.96
C LYS A 70 -25.08 -1.49 15.42
N PRO A 71 -26.18 -1.81 14.72
CA PRO A 71 -27.14 -0.80 14.33
C PRO A 71 -27.89 -0.24 15.53
N THR A 72 -28.36 0.99 15.38
CA THR A 72 -29.27 1.65 16.30
C THR A 72 -30.71 1.22 16.04
N GLN A 73 -31.59 1.34 17.04
CA GLN A 73 -33.00 1.00 16.87
C GLN A 73 -33.66 1.82 15.74
N ALA A 74 -33.33 3.11 15.64
CA ALA A 74 -33.88 3.97 14.58
C ALA A 74 -33.49 3.49 13.17
N GLU A 75 -32.26 3.01 13.00
CA GLU A 75 -31.80 2.44 11.72
C GLU A 75 -32.54 1.12 11.41
N CYS A 76 -32.80 0.28 12.41
CA CYS A 76 -33.62 -0.93 12.24
C CYS A 76 -35.08 -0.60 11.90
N ASP A 77 -35.66 0.39 12.58
CA ASP A 77 -37.04 0.84 12.41
C ASP A 77 -37.26 1.46 11.01
N GLU A 78 -36.28 2.21 10.50
CA GLU A 78 -36.34 2.84 9.17
C GLU A 78 -36.46 1.80 8.05
N VAL A 79 -35.74 0.69 8.17
CA VAL A 79 -35.75 -0.39 7.17
C VAL A 79 -36.72 -1.53 7.53
N ASP A 80 -37.50 -1.38 8.61
CA ASP A 80 -38.41 -2.38 9.18
C ASP A 80 -37.76 -3.76 9.30
N ARG A 81 -36.49 -3.79 9.74
CA ARG A 81 -35.70 -5.01 9.83
C ARG A 81 -34.58 -4.88 10.85
N ASP A 82 -34.45 -5.89 11.71
CA ASP A 82 -33.28 -6.06 12.54
C ASP A 82 -32.12 -6.70 11.73
N PHE A 83 -30.96 -6.09 11.83
CA PHE A 83 -29.72 -6.63 11.31
C PHE A 83 -28.62 -6.62 12.38
N GLU A 84 -27.69 -7.57 12.32
CA GLU A 84 -26.71 -7.75 13.39
C GLU A 84 -25.54 -6.75 13.30
N VAL A 85 -25.27 -6.25 12.09
CA VAL A 85 -24.11 -5.41 11.79
C VAL A 85 -24.51 -4.27 10.85
N TYR A 86 -24.27 -3.04 11.28
CA TYR A 86 -24.23 -1.85 10.43
C TYR A 86 -22.81 -1.67 9.91
N VAL A 87 -22.68 -1.47 8.59
CA VAL A 87 -21.40 -1.22 7.93
C VAL A 87 -21.36 0.25 7.57
N GLU A 88 -20.38 0.97 8.14
CA GLU A 88 -20.18 2.38 7.82
C GLU A 88 -19.69 2.55 6.37
N PRO A 89 -19.94 3.72 5.75
CA PRO A 89 -19.43 4.02 4.42
C PRO A 89 -17.93 3.76 4.30
N PRO A 90 -17.46 3.21 3.16
CA PRO A 90 -16.05 2.91 2.97
C PRO A 90 -15.22 4.19 3.01
N VAL A 91 -14.11 4.14 3.76
CA VAL A 91 -13.09 5.19 3.77
C VAL A 91 -11.86 4.68 3.03
N LEU A 92 -11.32 5.52 2.13
CA LEU A 92 -10.05 5.24 1.47
C LEU A 92 -8.91 5.38 2.47
N THR A 93 -8.12 4.31 2.59
CA THR A 93 -6.94 4.23 3.44
C THR A 93 -5.74 3.89 2.56
N GLU A 94 -4.69 4.70 2.58
CA GLU A 94 -3.46 4.40 1.83
C GLU A 94 -2.71 3.22 2.48
N SER A 95 -2.11 2.37 1.64
CA SER A 95 -1.16 1.37 2.10
C SER A 95 0.10 2.12 2.50
N VAL A 96 0.27 2.25 3.80
CA VAL A 96 1.42 2.97 4.30
C VAL A 96 2.63 2.05 4.10
N SER A 97 3.44 2.33 3.09
CA SER A 97 4.89 2.31 3.34
C SER A 97 5.07 3.37 4.42
N ALA A 98 4.98 2.93 5.68
CA ALA A 98 4.82 3.80 6.84
C ALA A 98 5.80 4.98 6.82
N TRP A 99 7.00 4.71 6.32
CA TRP A 99 8.14 5.59 6.20
C TRP A 99 8.14 6.44 4.92
N ILE A 100 8.16 7.75 5.13
CA ILE A 100 8.30 8.80 4.13
C ILE A 100 9.77 9.25 4.11
N PRO A 101 10.48 9.20 2.97
CA PRO A 101 11.84 9.72 2.87
C PRO A 101 11.87 11.23 3.13
N CYS A 102 12.84 11.71 3.90
CA CYS A 102 13.03 13.15 4.11
C CYS A 102 13.39 13.88 2.80
N SER A 103 13.94 13.17 1.82
CA SER A 103 14.21 13.68 0.47
C SER A 103 12.97 13.84 -0.39
N GLU A 104 11.88 13.14 -0.07
CA GLU A 104 10.60 13.26 -0.76
C GLU A 104 9.83 14.46 -0.18
N ARG A 105 9.63 14.48 1.14
CA ARG A 105 8.98 15.60 1.85
C ARG A 105 9.30 15.59 3.34
N MET A 106 9.21 16.76 3.97
CA MET A 106 9.25 16.91 5.43
C MET A 106 7.83 16.93 6.02
N PRO A 107 7.67 16.68 7.34
CA PRO A 107 6.39 16.86 8.01
C PRO A 107 5.87 18.29 7.87
N GLU A 108 4.59 18.41 7.51
CA GLU A 108 3.92 19.70 7.33
C GLU A 108 3.40 20.30 8.63
N GLN A 109 3.31 19.50 9.68
CA GLN A 109 2.86 19.92 11.01
C GLN A 109 4.01 19.79 12.00
N SER A 110 4.03 20.69 12.99
CA SER A 110 4.98 20.57 14.09
C SER A 110 4.51 19.49 15.05
N GLY A 111 5.38 18.57 15.45
CA GLY A 111 4.98 17.44 16.28
C GLY A 111 6.05 16.38 16.43
N TYR A 112 5.74 15.33 17.18
CA TYR A 112 6.60 14.15 17.32
C TYR A 112 6.28 13.12 16.25
N TYR A 113 7.34 12.57 15.66
CA TYR A 113 7.27 11.57 14.60
C TYR A 113 8.21 10.42 14.93
N LEU A 114 7.88 9.23 14.43
CA LEU A 114 8.83 8.14 14.40
C LEU A 114 9.82 8.40 13.26
N VAL A 115 11.12 8.26 13.54
CA VAL A 115 12.21 8.57 12.61
C VAL A 115 13.13 7.36 12.45
N SER A 116 13.63 7.16 11.24
CA SER A 116 14.69 6.20 10.93
C SER A 116 16.02 6.93 10.86
N VAL A 117 16.96 6.55 11.72
CA VAL A 117 18.26 7.19 11.88
C VAL A 117 19.36 6.23 11.45
N MET A 118 20.27 6.71 10.61
CA MET A 118 21.45 5.96 10.19
C MET A 118 22.67 6.40 11.00
N ASP A 119 23.28 5.49 11.76
CA ASP A 119 24.57 5.75 12.39
C ASP A 119 25.68 5.66 11.35
N ILE A 120 26.36 6.77 11.07
CA ILE A 120 27.43 6.83 10.07
C ILE A 120 28.65 5.99 10.50
N SER A 121 28.85 5.81 11.82
CA SER A 121 30.02 5.10 12.35
C SER A 121 29.88 3.57 12.27
N SER A 122 28.68 3.04 12.54
CA SER A 122 28.42 1.59 12.48
C SER A 122 27.67 1.16 11.22
N GLN A 123 27.15 2.10 10.45
CA GLN A 123 26.19 1.88 9.35
C GLN A 123 24.88 1.21 9.78
N ASP A 124 24.62 1.13 11.09
CA ASP A 124 23.37 0.58 11.61
C ASP A 124 22.22 1.57 11.43
N VAL A 125 21.05 1.03 11.14
CA VAL A 125 19.80 1.77 11.10
C VAL A 125 18.99 1.44 12.33
N TYR A 126 18.57 2.46 13.07
CA TYR A 126 17.68 2.31 14.21
C TYR A 126 16.50 3.28 14.14
N GLN A 127 15.46 2.99 14.93
CA GLN A 127 14.25 3.80 15.01
C GLN A 127 14.27 4.63 16.30
N SER A 128 13.79 5.86 16.22
CA SER A 128 13.67 6.76 17.36
C SER A 128 12.44 7.67 17.21
N VAL A 129 12.17 8.49 18.22
CA VAL A 129 11.13 9.52 18.18
C VAL A 129 11.81 10.89 18.18
N SER A 130 11.42 11.76 17.26
CA SER A 130 11.96 13.11 17.17
C SER A 130 10.88 14.15 16.91
N TYR A 131 11.06 15.34 17.47
CA TYR A 131 10.18 16.47 17.21
C TYR A 131 10.58 17.14 15.89
N CYS A 132 9.62 17.54 15.07
CA CYS A 132 9.84 18.34 13.87
C CYS A 132 9.11 19.67 14.04
N ILE A 133 9.74 20.76 13.57
CA ILE A 133 9.01 22.00 13.27
C ILE A 133 8.50 21.87 11.83
N ALA A 134 7.24 22.24 11.58
CA ALA A 134 6.61 22.18 10.26
C ALA A 134 7.52 22.68 9.13
N GLY A 135 7.78 21.84 8.13
CA GLY A 135 8.61 22.14 6.96
C GLY A 135 10.12 22.28 7.23
N CYS A 136 10.55 22.12 8.47
CA CYS A 136 11.95 22.19 8.88
C CYS A 136 12.56 20.80 9.05
N ARG A 137 13.83 20.73 9.47
CA ARG A 137 14.46 19.49 9.91
C ARG A 137 13.94 19.06 11.28
N PHE A 138 14.04 17.76 11.56
CA PHE A 138 13.84 17.22 12.91
C PHE A 138 14.74 17.93 13.93
N SER A 139 14.38 17.90 15.21
CA SER A 139 15.15 18.43 16.33
C SER A 139 15.61 17.26 17.20
N SER A 140 16.72 16.67 16.81
CA SER A 140 17.48 15.65 17.53
C SER A 140 18.98 15.98 17.42
N SER A 141 19.78 15.38 18.28
CA SER A 141 21.25 15.41 18.15
C SER A 141 21.75 14.76 16.85
N PHE A 142 20.86 14.19 16.03
CA PHE A 142 21.14 13.39 14.85
C PHE A 142 20.42 13.90 13.59
N ASN A 143 20.08 15.20 13.52
CA ASN A 143 19.26 15.77 12.45
C ASN A 143 19.68 15.46 11.01
N GLU A 144 20.99 15.36 10.78
CA GLU A 144 21.55 15.04 9.45
C GLU A 144 21.50 13.54 9.12
N ARG A 145 21.12 12.71 10.10
CA ARG A 145 21.11 11.24 10.02
C ARG A 145 19.71 10.66 9.92
N VAL A 146 18.67 11.50 10.05
CA VAL A 146 17.29 11.07 9.83
C VAL A 146 17.06 10.92 8.33
N THR A 147 16.74 9.70 7.90
CA THR A 147 16.53 9.37 6.48
C THR A 147 15.05 9.30 6.12
N HIS A 148 14.22 8.78 7.03
CA HIS A 148 12.79 8.60 6.84
C HIS A 148 12.03 8.97 8.10
N TRP A 149 10.76 9.32 7.94
CA TRP A 149 9.86 9.64 9.02
C TRP A 149 8.46 9.07 8.80
N MET A 150 7.70 8.94 9.88
CA MET A 150 6.28 8.61 9.82
C MET A 150 5.52 9.20 11.01
N PRO A 151 4.20 9.42 10.89
CA PRO A 151 3.37 9.74 12.05
C PRO A 151 3.51 8.70 13.15
N LEU A 152 3.39 9.10 14.41
CA LEU A 152 3.30 8.14 15.51
C LEU A 152 2.03 7.29 15.35
N PRO A 153 2.07 6.00 15.72
CA PRO A 153 0.87 5.18 15.75
C PRO A 153 -0.15 5.79 16.71
N THR A 154 -1.43 5.60 16.40
CA THR A 154 -2.52 6.00 17.30
C THR A 154 -2.29 5.36 18.67
N PRO A 155 -2.39 6.13 19.77
CA PRO A 155 -2.32 5.56 21.12
C PRO A 155 -3.34 4.41 21.29
N PRO A 156 -3.04 3.41 22.13
CA PRO A 156 -4.02 2.38 22.45
C PRO A 156 -5.29 3.01 23.03
N GLN A 157 -6.45 2.49 22.62
CA GLN A 157 -7.74 2.84 23.19
C GLN A 157 -8.08 1.78 24.25
N ASP A 158 -8.58 2.23 25.41
CA ASP A 158 -9.08 1.36 26.48
C ASP A 158 -10.42 0.71 26.12
#